data_AF-A0A2N9MM99-F1
#
_entry.id   AF-A0A2N9MM99-F1
#
_cell.length_a   1.000
_cell.length_b   1.000
_cell.length_c   1.000
_cell.angle_alpha   90.00
_cell.angle_beta   90.00
_cell.angle_gamma   90.00
#
_symmetry.space_group_name_H-M   'P 1'
#
loop_
_entity.id
_entity.type
_entity.pdbx_description
1 polymer ?
#
loop_
_entity_poly.entity_id
_entity_poly.type
_entity_poly.pdbx_seq_one_letter_code
_entity_poly.pdbx_strand_id
1 'polypeptide(L)'
;MRLSLVFICFSTALLAASGAYPVTYEGGSLPLSHHKVTARFDNGAVVFVQHGQRLAVPVQNITAISCGSDVHRRMKLTKTEKDYIGMTWTNDNREVEALFKMNGREYRDFLKALESSTGKKAVDAHKVPVVVHYDLSPTTI
;
A
#
# COMPACT_ATOMS: atom_id res chain seq x y z
N MET A 1 33.02 -43.59 9.79
CA MET A 1 32.72 -42.35 10.52
C MET A 1 31.86 -41.48 9.59
N ARG A 2 30.54 -41.44 9.79
CA ARG A 2 29.62 -40.70 8.90
C ARG A 2 29.52 -39.25 9.39
N LEU A 3 29.89 -38.31 8.54
CA LEU A 3 29.85 -36.87 8.78
C LEU A 3 28.42 -36.38 8.53
N SER A 4 27.62 -36.22 9.59
CA SER A 4 26.27 -35.68 9.46
C SER A 4 26.32 -34.15 9.42
N LEU A 5 26.01 -33.63 8.24
CA LEU A 5 25.90 -32.21 7.91
C LEU A 5 24.61 -31.66 8.55
N VAL A 6 24.74 -30.94 9.66
CA VAL A 6 23.62 -30.28 10.32
C VAL A 6 23.22 -29.07 9.47
N PHE A 7 22.25 -29.28 8.57
CA PHE A 7 21.55 -28.22 7.88
C PHE A 7 20.67 -27.53 8.93
N ILE A 8 21.22 -26.51 9.61
CA ILE A 8 20.44 -25.61 10.45
C ILE A 8 19.54 -24.84 9.49
N CYS A 9 18.33 -25.37 9.29
CA CYS A 9 17.25 -24.66 8.65
C CYS A 9 16.90 -23.49 9.58
N PHE A 10 17.58 -22.38 9.39
CA PHE A 10 17.28 -21.10 10.02
C PHE A 10 15.99 -20.59 9.36
N SER A 11 14.89 -21.32 9.57
CA SER A 11 13.56 -20.82 9.34
C SER A 11 13.32 -19.76 10.40
N THR A 12 13.82 -18.54 10.17
CA THR A 12 13.26 -17.37 10.83
C THR A 12 11.82 -17.27 10.34
N ALA A 13 10.93 -17.99 11.04
CA ALA A 13 9.54 -17.62 11.10
C ALA A 13 9.55 -16.21 11.69
N LEU A 14 9.47 -15.21 10.81
CA LEU A 14 9.30 -13.83 11.20
C LEU A 14 7.98 -13.78 11.97
N LEU A 15 8.09 -13.75 13.30
CA LEU A 15 6.97 -13.56 14.19
C LEU A 15 6.26 -12.29 13.71
N ALA A 16 5.04 -12.45 13.19
CA ALA A 16 4.22 -11.33 12.79
C ALA A 16 4.05 -10.44 14.03
N ALA A 17 4.82 -9.36 14.09
CA ALA A 17 4.65 -8.35 15.11
C ALA A 17 3.17 -7.96 15.08
N SER A 18 2.52 -7.98 16.24
CA SER A 18 1.15 -7.51 16.42
C SER A 18 1.08 -6.06 15.93
N GLY A 19 0.75 -5.92 14.63
CA GLY A 19 1.32 -4.92 13.73
C GLY A 19 0.35 -3.80 13.45
N ALA A 20 0.23 -2.90 14.41
CA ALA A 20 -0.46 -1.64 14.21
C ALA A 20 0.49 -0.63 13.58
N TYR A 21 0.16 -0.17 12.37
CA TYR A 21 0.89 0.87 11.67
C TYR A 21 0.08 2.15 11.80
N PRO A 22 0.57 3.18 12.52
CA PRO A 22 -0.05 4.49 12.45
C PRO A 22 0.22 5.08 11.06
N VAL A 23 -0.85 5.49 10.38
CA VAL A 23 -0.79 6.07 9.05
C VAL A 23 -1.65 7.33 9.04
N THR A 24 -1.38 8.27 8.15
CA THR A 24 -2.29 9.40 7.88
C THR A 24 -2.97 9.13 6.55
N TYR A 25 -4.30 9.14 6.53
CA TYR A 25 -5.03 9.15 5.27
C TYR A 25 -4.90 10.52 4.63
N GLU A 26 -4.51 10.57 3.36
CA GLU A 26 -4.20 11.83 2.66
C GLU A 26 -5.05 12.02 1.40
N GLY A 27 -5.89 11.03 1.04
CA GLY A 27 -6.85 11.15 -0.04
C GLY A 27 -7.17 9.82 -0.73
N GLY A 28 -8.04 9.88 -1.73
CA GLY A 28 -8.59 8.74 -2.44
C GLY A 28 -10.11 8.62 -2.26
N SER A 29 -10.62 7.40 -2.35
CA SER A 29 -12.05 7.09 -2.40
C SER A 29 -12.64 6.64 -1.05
N LEU A 30 -11.87 6.66 0.03
CA LEU A 30 -12.33 6.22 1.34
C LEU A 30 -13.11 7.33 2.07
N PRO A 31 -14.18 6.98 2.83
CA PRO A 31 -14.91 7.92 3.67
C PRO A 31 -14.17 8.18 5.00
N LEU A 32 -12.88 8.46 4.92
CA LEU A 32 -12.01 8.75 6.06
C LEU A 32 -11.62 10.23 6.06
N SER A 33 -11.37 10.76 7.25
CA SER A 33 -10.84 12.11 7.40
C SER A 33 -9.33 12.12 7.18
N HIS A 34 -8.78 13.25 6.70
CA HIS A 34 -7.35 13.42 6.40
C HIS A 34 -6.48 13.50 7.67
N HIS A 35 -6.51 12.43 8.46
CA HIS A 35 -5.99 12.34 9.82
C HIS A 35 -5.42 10.95 10.07
N LYS A 36 -4.98 10.73 11.31
CA LYS A 36 -4.43 9.45 11.76
C LYS A 36 -5.47 8.34 11.62
N VAL A 37 -5.00 7.24 11.04
CA VAL A 37 -5.69 5.96 10.86
C VAL A 37 -4.75 4.89 11.41
N THR A 38 -5.31 3.85 12.01
CA THR A 38 -4.51 2.68 12.40
C THR A 38 -4.72 1.59 11.37
N ALA A 39 -3.66 1.19 10.66
CA ALA A 39 -3.67 0.05 9.75
C ALA A 39 -3.15 -1.21 10.45
N ARG A 40 -3.77 -2.35 10.21
CA ARG A 40 -3.37 -3.66 10.77
C ARG A 40 -3.60 -4.76 9.76
N PHE A 41 -2.72 -5.76 9.72
CA PHE A 41 -3.00 -7.00 9.03
C PHE A 41 -3.79 -7.92 9.96
N ASP A 42 -4.97 -8.34 9.54
CA ASP A 42 -5.88 -9.17 10.33
C ASP A 42 -6.68 -10.07 9.40
N ASN A 43 -6.67 -11.38 9.65
CA ASN A 43 -7.43 -12.40 8.91
C ASN A 43 -7.38 -12.26 7.37
N GLY A 44 -6.19 -12.05 6.80
CA GLY A 44 -6.02 -11.93 5.34
C GLY A 44 -6.51 -10.62 4.75
N ALA A 45 -6.77 -9.61 5.57
CA ALA A 45 -7.13 -8.26 5.16
C ALA A 45 -6.20 -7.21 5.78
N VAL A 46 -6.10 -6.07 5.11
CA VAL A 46 -5.58 -4.83 5.69
C VAL A 46 -6.78 -4.07 6.28
N VAL A 47 -6.77 -3.89 7.58
CA VAL A 47 -7.86 -3.24 8.32
C VAL A 47 -7.43 -1.86 8.75
N PHE A 48 -8.19 -0.85 8.32
CA PHE A 48 -8.05 0.54 8.68
C PHE A 48 -9.08 0.90 9.75
N VAL A 49 -8.65 1.48 10.85
CA VAL A 49 -9.53 1.93 11.95
C VAL A 49 -9.33 3.42 12.20
N GLN A 50 -10.42 4.19 12.12
CA GLN A 50 -10.46 5.62 12.44
C GLN A 50 -11.80 5.96 13.09
N HIS A 51 -11.79 6.62 14.25
CA HIS A 51 -13.00 7.09 14.95
C HIS A 51 -14.11 6.03 15.11
N GLY A 52 -13.74 4.76 15.36
CA GLY A 52 -14.69 3.66 15.48
C GLY A 52 -15.16 3.06 14.14
N GLN A 53 -14.89 3.72 13.01
CA GLN A 53 -15.07 3.13 11.68
C GLN A 53 -13.96 2.12 11.41
N ARG A 54 -14.35 0.95 10.91
CA ARG A 54 -13.45 -0.14 10.52
C ARG A 54 -13.67 -0.45 9.04
N LEU A 55 -12.63 -0.31 8.24
CA LEU A 55 -12.62 -0.63 6.82
C LEU A 55 -11.63 -1.77 6.58
N ALA A 56 -12.12 -2.93 6.15
CA ALA A 56 -11.28 -4.08 5.82
C ALA A 56 -11.10 -4.19 4.32
N VAL A 57 -9.86 -4.24 3.86
CA VAL A 57 -9.47 -4.46 2.47
C VAL A 57 -8.86 -5.85 2.37
N PRO A 58 -9.56 -6.84 1.79
CA PRO A 58 -8.99 -8.16 1.57
C PRO A 58 -7.72 -8.08 0.74
N VAL A 59 -6.66 -8.76 1.18
CA VAL A 59 -5.35 -8.74 0.52
C VAL A 59 -5.45 -9.20 -0.94
N GLN A 60 -6.32 -10.18 -1.21
CA GLN A 60 -6.58 -10.71 -2.54
C GLN A 60 -7.24 -9.71 -3.50
N ASN A 61 -7.91 -8.67 -2.97
CA ASN A 61 -8.56 -7.65 -3.78
C ASN A 61 -7.59 -6.50 -4.13
N ILE A 62 -6.44 -6.39 -3.45
CA ILE A 62 -5.42 -5.38 -3.73
C ILE A 62 -4.85 -5.67 -5.11
N THR A 63 -5.01 -4.73 -6.04
CA THR A 63 -4.56 -4.85 -7.43
C THR A 63 -3.21 -4.19 -7.65
N ALA A 64 -2.92 -3.09 -6.96
CA ALA A 64 -1.66 -2.38 -7.06
C ALA A 64 -1.22 -1.75 -5.72
N ILE A 65 0.10 -1.68 -5.56
CA ILE A 65 0.77 -0.94 -4.48
C ILE A 65 1.71 0.04 -5.17
N SER A 66 1.55 1.34 -4.90
CA SER A 66 2.45 2.38 -5.36
C SER A 66 3.18 2.99 -4.18
N CYS A 67 4.44 3.37 -4.37
CA CYS A 67 5.26 3.92 -3.30
C CYS A 67 6.19 5.02 -3.82
N GLY A 68 6.76 5.80 -2.91
CA GLY A 68 7.73 6.85 -3.23
C GLY A 68 7.14 8.26 -3.31
N SER A 69 8.01 9.24 -3.56
CA SER A 69 7.69 10.66 -3.44
C SER A 69 6.88 11.26 -4.60
N ASP A 70 6.67 10.50 -5.69
CA ASP A 70 5.91 10.92 -6.88
C ASP A 70 4.52 10.27 -6.97
N VAL A 71 4.04 9.55 -5.94
CA VAL A 71 2.65 9.07 -5.89
C VAL A 71 1.65 10.23 -6.07
N HIS A 72 2.08 11.42 -5.66
CA HIS A 72 1.38 12.69 -5.86
C HIS A 72 1.16 13.10 -7.31
N ARG A 73 2.07 12.78 -8.23
CA ARG A 73 1.90 13.11 -9.65
C ARG A 73 0.85 12.22 -10.31
N ARG A 74 0.66 11.00 -9.80
CA ARG A 74 -0.34 10.04 -10.28
C ARG A 74 -1.73 10.28 -9.67
N MET A 75 -1.79 10.88 -8.47
CA MET A 75 -3.03 11.20 -7.75
C MET A 75 -3.35 12.71 -7.63
N LYS A 76 -2.67 13.58 -8.40
CA LYS A 76 -2.87 15.06 -8.45
C LYS A 76 -2.68 15.81 -7.11
N LEU A 77 -1.69 15.44 -6.31
CA LEU A 77 -1.36 16.11 -5.04
C LEU A 77 -0.08 16.97 -5.17
N THR A 78 0.05 18.02 -4.36
CA THR A 78 1.02 19.12 -4.59
C THR A 78 2.31 19.07 -3.76
N LYS A 79 2.54 18.05 -2.90
CA LYS A 79 3.62 18.12 -1.88
C LYS A 79 4.61 16.94 -1.86
N THR A 80 5.83 17.07 -2.38
CA THR A 80 6.80 15.96 -2.40
C THR A 80 7.29 15.53 -1.01
N GLU A 81 6.94 14.32 -0.55
CA GLU A 81 7.39 13.76 0.73
C GLU A 81 7.63 12.24 0.55
N LYS A 82 8.61 11.66 1.26
CA LYS A 82 9.23 10.35 0.88
C LYS A 82 8.52 9.10 1.43
N ASP A 83 7.41 9.26 2.14
CA ASP A 83 6.81 8.18 2.93
C ASP A 83 5.32 7.94 2.58
N TYR A 84 4.98 8.01 1.29
CA TYR A 84 3.63 7.74 0.79
C TYR A 84 3.49 6.34 0.20
N ILE A 85 2.39 5.68 0.55
CA ILE A 85 1.95 4.41 -0.04
C ILE A 85 0.55 4.61 -0.60
N GLY A 86 0.41 4.43 -1.91
CA GLY A 86 -0.87 4.33 -2.58
C GLY A 86 -1.29 2.87 -2.68
N MET A 87 -2.58 2.60 -2.43
CA MET A 87 -3.17 1.28 -2.58
C MET A 87 -4.37 1.37 -3.51
N THR A 88 -4.44 0.44 -4.44
CA THR A 88 -5.59 0.25 -5.32
C THR A 88 -6.14 -1.14 -5.13
N TRP A 89 -7.46 -1.27 -5.03
CA TRP A 89 -8.12 -2.57 -4.92
C TRP A 89 -9.51 -2.54 -5.56
N THR A 90 -10.07 -3.72 -5.79
CA THR A 90 -11.44 -3.86 -6.29
C THR A 90 -12.42 -4.03 -5.12
N ASN A 91 -13.50 -3.26 -5.14
CA ASN A 91 -14.64 -3.39 -4.24
C ASN A 91 -15.93 -3.34 -5.06
N ASP A 92 -16.76 -4.39 -5.01
CA ASP A 92 -17.99 -4.51 -5.80
C ASP A 92 -17.79 -4.19 -7.30
N ASN A 93 -16.75 -4.74 -7.91
CA ASN A 93 -16.32 -4.50 -9.31
C ASN A 93 -15.95 -3.04 -9.63
N ARG A 94 -15.75 -2.19 -8.61
CA ARG A 94 -15.24 -0.83 -8.76
C ARG A 94 -13.80 -0.76 -8.26
N GLU A 95 -12.99 0.02 -8.96
CA GLU A 95 -11.66 0.36 -8.48
C GLU A 95 -11.76 1.41 -7.37
N VAL A 96 -11.07 1.16 -6.27
CA VAL A 96 -10.99 2.04 -5.11
C VAL A 96 -9.51 2.32 -4.86
N GLU A 97 -9.19 3.58 -4.60
CA GLU A 97 -7.84 4.00 -4.27
C GLU A 97 -7.77 4.69 -2.91
N ALA A 98 -6.64 4.54 -2.23
CA ALA A 98 -6.34 5.29 -1.03
C ALA A 98 -4.86 5.62 -0.95
N LEU A 99 -4.57 6.81 -0.45
CA LEU A 99 -3.23 7.30 -0.20
C LEU A 99 -2.98 7.43 1.29
N PHE A 100 -1.88 6.84 1.72
CA PHE A 100 -1.44 6.86 3.11
C PHE A 100 -0.04 7.45 3.22
N LYS A 101 0.12 8.40 4.14
CA LYS A 101 1.42 8.89 4.59
C LYS A 101 1.83 8.19 5.87
N MET A 102 3.09 7.81 5.97
CA MET A 102 3.67 7.17 7.15
C MET A 102 4.96 7.87 7.55
N ASN A 103 5.58 7.50 8.67
CA ASN A 103 6.98 7.86 8.90
C ASN A 103 7.92 6.80 8.32
N GLY A 104 9.19 7.15 8.09
CA GLY A 104 10.11 6.28 7.35
C GLY A 104 10.33 4.86 7.89
N ARG A 105 10.12 4.57 9.18
CA ARG A 105 10.20 3.19 9.70
C ARG A 105 8.91 2.44 9.38
N GLU A 106 7.77 3.02 9.76
CA GLU A 106 6.45 2.43 9.54
C GLU A 106 6.18 2.21 8.05
N TYR A 107 6.60 3.16 7.20
CA TYR A 107 6.59 3.05 5.75
C TYR A 107 7.26 1.77 5.27
N ARG A 108 8.52 1.53 5.67
CA ARG A 108 9.28 0.36 5.21
C ARG A 108 8.68 -0.95 5.71
N ASP A 109 8.24 -0.97 6.95
CA ASP A 109 7.72 -2.18 7.58
C ASP A 109 6.34 -2.53 7.03
N PHE A 110 5.47 -1.53 6.81
CA PHE A 110 4.16 -1.71 6.20
C PHE A 110 4.28 -2.11 4.72
N LEU A 111 5.18 -1.47 3.96
CA LEU A 111 5.43 -1.81 2.57
C LEU A 111 5.86 -3.28 2.42
N LYS A 112 6.82 -3.73 3.25
CA LYS A 112 7.25 -5.14 3.26
C LYS A 112 6.11 -6.08 3.61
N ALA A 113 5.27 -5.72 4.57
CA ALA A 113 4.10 -6.53 4.94
C ALA A 113 3.07 -6.61 3.81
N LEU A 114 2.80 -5.50 3.11
CA LEU A 114 1.95 -5.48 1.91
C LEU A 114 2.50 -6.37 0.81
N GLU A 115 3.79 -6.24 0.47
CA GLU A 115 4.40 -7.05 -0.57
C GLU A 115 4.41 -8.54 -0.22
N SER A 116 4.72 -8.87 1.04
CA SER A 116 4.76 -10.25 1.51
C SER A 116 3.37 -10.89 1.57
N SER A 117 2.33 -10.13 1.92
CA SER A 117 0.96 -10.66 2.04
C SER A 117 0.27 -10.78 0.68
N THR A 118 0.45 -9.79 -0.20
CA THR A 118 -0.17 -9.77 -1.53
C THR A 118 0.60 -10.58 -2.57
N GLY A 119 1.89 -10.84 -2.34
CA GLY A 119 2.80 -11.34 -3.36
C GLY A 119 3.11 -10.33 -4.48
N LYS A 120 2.64 -9.08 -4.36
CA LYS A 120 2.85 -8.02 -5.35
C LYS A 120 4.04 -7.16 -4.96
N LYS A 121 4.79 -6.70 -5.94
CA LYS A 121 5.86 -5.71 -5.73
C LYS A 121 5.32 -4.30 -5.88
N ALA A 122 5.72 -3.43 -4.95
CA ALA A 122 5.34 -2.04 -5.03
C ALA A 122 6.05 -1.37 -6.20
N VAL A 123 5.28 -0.58 -6.96
CA VAL A 123 5.81 0.20 -8.07
C VAL A 123 6.22 1.56 -7.54
N ASP A 124 7.52 1.85 -7.60
CA ASP A 124 8.05 3.17 -7.29
C ASP A 124 7.56 4.17 -8.36
N ALA A 125 6.68 5.08 -7.96
CA ALA A 125 6.09 6.08 -8.84
C ALA A 125 7.13 7.06 -9.41
N HIS A 126 8.33 7.12 -8.83
CA HIS A 126 9.44 7.93 -9.34
C HIS A 126 10.13 7.30 -10.57
N LYS A 127 9.95 5.98 -10.78
CA LYS A 127 10.63 5.20 -11.84
C LYS A 127 9.76 4.86 -13.05
N VAL A 128 8.47 5.21 -13.04
CA VAL A 128 7.56 4.90 -14.15
C VAL A 128 7.07 6.20 -14.80
N PRO A 129 7.40 6.48 -16.07
CA PRO A 129 6.80 7.60 -16.79
C PRO A 129 5.29 7.36 -16.93
N VAL A 130 4.50 8.36 -16.54
CA VAL A 130 3.05 8.36 -16.80
C VAL A 130 2.86 8.50 -18.31
N VAL A 131 2.43 7.43 -18.98
CA VAL A 131 1.88 7.53 -20.34
C VAL A 131 0.48 8.12 -20.20
N VAL A 132 0.38 9.42 -20.38
CA VAL A 132 -0.90 10.09 -20.57
C VAL A 132 -1.33 9.82 -22.01
N HIS A 133 -2.29 8.92 -22.21
CA HIS A 133 -3.02 8.87 -23.46
C HIS A 133 -3.88 10.13 -23.53
N TYR A 134 -3.45 11.11 -24.33
CA TYR A 134 -4.38 12.15 -24.76
C TYR A 134 -5.32 11.50 -25.78
N ASP A 135 -6.54 11.20 -25.36
CA ASP A 135 -7.65 11.11 -26.30
C ASP A 135 -7.87 12.52 -26.85
N LEU A 136 -7.12 12.84 -27.91
CA LEU A 136 -7.35 14.03 -28.71
C LEU A 136 -8.70 13.82 -29.42
N SER A 137 -9.77 14.31 -28.81
CA SER A 137 -11.05 14.44 -29.49
C SER A 137 -10.86 15.48 -30.60
N PRO A 138 -11.02 15.14 -31.89
CA PRO A 138 -10.91 16.12 -32.96
C PRO A 138 -12.09 17.09 -32.84
N THR A 139 -11.81 18.33 -32.44
CA THR A 139 -12.78 19.41 -32.53
C THR A 139 -13.00 19.69 -34.01
N THR A 140 -14.16 19.28 -34.53
CA THR A 140 -14.66 19.73 -35.83
C THR A 140 -14.97 21.21 -35.72
N ILE A 141 -14.28 22.04 -36.51
CA ILE A 141 -14.68 23.41 -36.85
C ILE A 141 -15.26 23.38 -38.25
#